data_AF-A0A5B1QGQ7-F1
#
_entry.id   AF-A0A5B1QGQ7-F1
#
_cell.length_a   1.000
_cell.length_b   1.000
_cell.length_c   1.000
_cell.angle_alpha   90.00
_cell.angle_beta   90.00
_cell.angle_gamma   90.00
#
_symmetry.space_group_name_H-M   'P 1'
#
loop_
_entity.id
_entity.type
_entity.pdbx_description
1 polymer ?
#
loop_
_entity_poly.entity_id
_entity_poly.type
_entity_poly.pdbx_seq_one_letter_code
_entity_poly.pdbx_strand_id
1 'polypeptide(L)'
;MCAYPRRGRCIPHPHADFSLVTSRTYQIRRSPLLAHAAPTDSPSHASPELSGARLSGSFLITPPSVPSDPPAVSPITSVLSSLHKSDLLLLSTTTPSPLRTLPVSPYPAQPGTRVRAHFVSHNAPKEMDGWEPWINGTWAKWETGTVLGYRDFAGREAQPGTYDALSHMLFKPPPTAGSSGGPIVDEETGAVVGVMLGTRMDNRVEGMRGWGVPAEVIFEMFSLPGLKLKNN
;
A
#
# COMPACT_ATOMS: atom_id res chain seq x y z
N MET A 1 -0.47 25.04 22.85
CA MET A 1 -0.66 25.99 23.97
C MET A 1 -1.43 25.25 25.06
N CYS A 2 -0.80 24.91 26.18
CA CYS A 2 -1.43 24.18 27.29
C CYS A 2 -1.89 25.17 28.37
N ALA A 3 -3.16 25.10 28.77
CA ALA A 3 -3.70 25.86 29.88
C ALA A 3 -3.88 24.94 31.11
N TYR A 4 -3.19 25.35 32.19
CA TYR A 4 -3.28 24.96 33.60
C TYR A 4 -2.59 23.68 34.15
N PRO A 5 -1.92 23.78 35.33
CA PRO A 5 -1.01 22.75 35.84
C PRO A 5 -1.54 22.09 37.13
N ARG A 6 -1.66 20.75 37.18
CA ARG A 6 -1.57 20.00 38.44
C ARG A 6 -0.97 18.62 38.19
N ARG A 7 0.20 18.40 38.82
CA ARG A 7 0.91 17.14 39.12
C ARG A 7 0.37 15.88 38.43
N GLY A 8 0.92 15.57 37.28
CA GLY A 8 0.84 14.29 36.59
C GLY A 8 1.80 14.34 35.43
N ARG A 9 2.64 13.32 35.26
CA ARG A 9 3.63 13.25 34.17
C ARG A 9 2.91 13.48 32.84
N CYS A 10 3.37 14.46 32.05
CA CYS A 10 3.01 14.54 30.64
C CYS A 10 3.56 13.28 29.97
N ILE A 11 2.69 12.30 29.76
CA ILE A 11 2.95 11.22 28.82
C ILE A 11 2.89 11.89 27.45
N PRO A 12 3.97 11.89 26.64
CA PRO A 12 3.87 12.38 25.28
C PRO A 12 2.84 11.52 24.55
N HIS A 13 1.72 12.14 24.17
CA HIS A 13 0.81 11.52 23.21
C HIS A 13 1.59 11.38 21.91
N PRO A 14 1.76 10.16 21.36
CA PRO A 14 2.22 10.03 20.00
C PRO A 14 1.12 10.63 19.12
N HIS A 15 1.40 11.79 18.53
CA HIS A 15 0.76 12.14 17.27
C HIS A 15 1.03 10.95 16.35
N ALA A 16 -0.02 10.21 16.01
CA ALA A 16 0.09 9.16 15.02
C ALA A 16 0.27 9.87 13.67
N ASP A 17 1.52 10.16 13.32
CA ASP A 17 1.87 10.58 11.97
C ASP A 17 1.78 9.34 11.09
N PHE A 18 0.69 9.27 10.31
CA PHE A 18 0.40 8.15 9.43
C PHE A 18 1.12 8.32 8.11
N SER A 19 1.93 7.33 7.78
CA SER A 19 2.97 7.46 6.79
C SER A 19 3.00 6.21 5.92
N LEU A 20 2.54 6.32 4.67
CA LEU A 20 2.58 5.21 3.72
C LEU A 20 3.93 5.20 3.00
N VAL A 21 4.61 4.06 3.06
CA VAL A 21 5.86 3.85 2.33
C VAL A 21 5.52 3.47 0.90
N THR A 22 6.01 4.23 -0.07
CA THR A 22 6.00 3.80 -1.47
C THR A 22 7.07 2.73 -1.66
N SER A 23 6.67 1.47 -1.56
CA SER A 23 7.58 0.37 -1.79
C SER A 23 6.90 -0.79 -2.47
N ARG A 24 7.65 -1.47 -3.35
CA ARG A 24 7.15 -2.62 -4.06
C ARG A 24 7.34 -3.87 -3.20
N THR A 25 6.23 -4.55 -2.90
CA THR A 25 6.25 -5.91 -2.37
C THR A 25 6.37 -6.89 -3.54
N TYR A 26 7.44 -7.67 -3.54
CA TYR A 26 7.57 -8.80 -4.46
C TYR A 26 7.21 -10.07 -3.72
N GLN A 27 6.19 -10.79 -4.21
CA GLN A 27 5.95 -12.17 -3.80
C GLN A 27 6.78 -13.09 -4.69
N ILE A 28 7.91 -13.59 -4.18
CA ILE A 28 8.71 -14.58 -4.89
C ILE A 28 8.09 -15.95 -4.63
N ARG A 29 7.32 -16.46 -5.60
CA ARG A 29 6.67 -17.79 -5.49
C ARG A 29 7.64 -18.97 -5.58
N ARG A 30 8.91 -18.72 -5.96
CA ARG A 30 9.98 -19.72 -6.09
C ARG A 30 11.34 -19.06 -5.89
N SER A 31 12.03 -19.36 -4.80
CA SER A 31 13.43 -18.95 -4.60
C SER A 31 14.30 -20.16 -4.26
N PRO A 32 15.26 -20.56 -5.12
CA PRO A 32 16.25 -21.57 -4.76
C PRO A 32 17.20 -21.08 -3.65
N LEU A 33 17.29 -19.77 -3.39
CA LEU A 33 18.13 -19.20 -2.33
C LEU A 33 17.59 -19.47 -0.93
N LEU A 34 16.27 -19.64 -0.79
CA LEU A 34 15.65 -20.00 0.50
C LEU A 34 15.77 -21.50 0.81
N ALA A 35 16.04 -22.34 -0.18
CA ALA A 35 16.20 -23.79 0.01
C ALA A 35 17.55 -24.18 0.66
N HIS A 36 18.51 -23.27 0.75
CA HIS A 36 19.85 -23.52 1.31
C HIS A 36 20.08 -22.95 2.71
N ALA A 37 19.08 -22.32 3.33
CA ALA A 37 19.22 -21.66 4.63
C ALA A 37 18.78 -22.54 5.82
N ALA A 38 18.53 -23.84 5.64
CA ALA A 38 18.25 -24.73 6.76
C ALA A 38 19.57 -25.20 7.39
N PRO A 39 19.90 -24.80 8.63
CA PRO A 39 21.02 -25.42 9.35
C PRO A 39 20.64 -26.87 9.69
N THR A 40 21.36 -27.81 9.11
CA THR A 40 21.45 -29.20 9.61
C THR A 40 22.11 -29.17 10.97
N ASP A 41 21.33 -29.29 12.05
CA ASP A 41 21.75 -29.95 13.29
C ASP A 41 20.56 -30.10 14.25
N SER A 42 20.04 -31.33 14.37
CA SER A 42 19.39 -31.96 15.55
C SER A 42 18.41 -33.06 15.11
N PRO A 43 18.55 -34.32 15.56
CA PRO A 43 17.59 -35.38 15.28
C PRO A 43 16.58 -35.51 16.44
N SER A 44 15.36 -35.00 16.30
CA SER A 44 14.25 -35.48 17.13
C SER A 44 12.89 -35.23 16.48
N HIS A 45 12.20 -36.34 16.22
CA HIS A 45 10.75 -36.50 16.06
C HIS A 45 9.97 -35.33 15.43
N ALA A 46 10.05 -35.20 14.11
CA ALA A 46 9.01 -34.55 13.31
C ALA A 46 8.67 -35.43 12.12
N SER A 47 7.38 -35.50 11.81
CA SER A 47 6.75 -36.17 10.66
C SER A 47 7.55 -36.01 9.36
N PRO A 48 7.48 -36.94 8.40
CA PRO A 48 8.28 -36.88 7.18
C PRO A 48 7.98 -35.59 6.43
N GLU A 49 8.84 -34.59 6.57
CA GLU A 49 8.79 -33.36 5.82
C GLU A 49 8.97 -33.72 4.35
N LEU A 50 7.93 -33.44 3.56
CA LEU A 50 7.97 -33.52 2.12
C LEU A 50 9.20 -32.76 1.59
N SER A 51 10.16 -33.49 1.03
CA SER A 51 11.21 -32.93 0.17
C SER A 51 10.54 -32.12 -0.93
N GLY A 52 10.47 -30.80 -0.76
CA GLY A 52 9.72 -29.89 -1.63
C GLY A 52 8.89 -28.81 -0.94
N ALA A 53 9.04 -28.57 0.38
CA ALA A 53 8.42 -27.45 1.07
C ALA A 53 8.69 -26.13 0.32
N ARG A 54 7.62 -25.58 -0.27
CA ARG A 54 7.68 -24.41 -1.15
C ARG A 54 7.89 -23.18 -0.29
N LEU A 55 9.10 -22.63 -0.32
CA LEU A 55 9.43 -21.39 0.37
C LEU A 55 9.06 -20.20 -0.52
N SER A 56 8.12 -19.39 -0.05
CA SER A 56 7.74 -18.10 -0.63
C SER A 56 8.10 -17.01 0.37
N GLY A 57 8.57 -15.87 -0.14
CA GLY A 57 8.92 -14.72 0.68
C GLY A 57 8.41 -13.42 0.07
N SER A 58 8.15 -12.45 0.93
CA SER A 58 7.86 -11.06 0.56
C SER A 58 9.02 -10.18 0.99
N PHE A 59 9.38 -9.23 0.14
CA PHE A 59 10.51 -8.33 0.39
C PHE A 59 10.13 -6.89 0.09
N LEU A 60 10.69 -5.99 0.90
CA LEU A 60 10.78 -4.56 0.64
C LEU A 60 12.05 -4.31 -0.18
N ILE A 61 11.90 -3.67 -1.35
CA ILE A 61 13.04 -3.20 -2.14
C ILE A 61 13.08 -1.68 -2.10
N THR A 62 14.19 -1.14 -1.59
CA THR A 62 14.43 0.29 -1.51
C THR A 62 15.42 0.68 -2.61
N PRO A 63 15.15 1.75 -3.39
CA PRO A 63 16.10 2.24 -4.38
C PRO A 63 17.42 2.64 -3.70
N PRO A 64 18.55 2.48 -4.38
CA PRO A 64 19.84 2.81 -3.81
C PRO A 64 19.96 4.34 -3.62
N SER A 65 20.64 4.76 -2.55
CA SER A 65 20.92 6.18 -2.29
C SER A 65 21.92 6.77 -3.30
N VAL A 66 22.75 5.92 -3.89
CA VAL A 66 23.76 6.25 -4.90
C VAL A 66 23.54 5.35 -6.12
N PRO A 67 23.53 5.87 -7.37
CA PRO A 67 23.21 5.07 -8.57
C PRO A 67 24.11 3.84 -8.81
N SER A 68 25.31 3.82 -8.23
CA SER A 68 26.27 2.71 -8.34
C SER A 68 25.98 1.54 -7.40
N ASP A 69 25.17 1.75 -6.36
CA ASP A 69 24.91 0.75 -5.33
C ASP A 69 23.74 -0.16 -5.72
N PRO A 70 23.77 -1.44 -5.32
CA PRO A 70 22.62 -2.32 -5.48
C PRO A 70 21.44 -1.82 -4.61
N PRO A 71 20.19 -2.07 -5.04
CA PRO A 71 19.02 -1.74 -4.21
C PRO A 71 19.06 -2.54 -2.91
N ALA A 72 18.67 -1.90 -1.81
CA ALA A 72 18.58 -2.56 -0.51
C ALA A 72 17.33 -3.45 -0.46
N VAL A 73 17.48 -4.68 0.03
CA VAL A 73 16.39 -5.65 0.15
C VAL A 73 16.21 -6.03 1.62
N SER A 74 15.01 -5.78 2.15
CA SER A 74 14.63 -6.12 3.53
C SER A 74 13.49 -7.16 3.52
N PRO A 75 13.61 -8.28 4.26
CA PRO A 75 12.55 -9.28 4.30
C PRO A 75 11.37 -8.76 5.11
N ILE A 76 10.16 -9.02 4.60
CA ILE A 76 8.93 -8.84 5.38
C ILE A 76 8.91 -9.92 6.47
N THR A 77 8.80 -9.50 7.73
CA THR A 77 8.90 -10.38 8.90
C THR A 77 7.54 -10.91 9.35
N SER A 78 6.46 -10.15 9.16
CA SER A 78 5.10 -10.58 9.53
C SER A 78 4.01 -9.77 8.81
N VAL A 79 2.78 -10.30 8.84
CA VAL A 79 1.55 -9.57 8.48
C VAL A 79 0.91 -9.09 9.78
N LEU A 80 0.78 -7.78 9.95
CA LEU A 80 0.20 -7.16 11.14
C LEU A 80 -1.32 -7.06 11.07
N SER A 81 -1.87 -6.83 9.88
CA SER A 81 -3.31 -6.71 9.64
C SER A 81 -3.65 -7.04 8.19
N SER A 82 -4.87 -7.52 7.96
CA SER A 82 -5.37 -7.88 6.64
C SER A 82 -6.86 -7.57 6.51
N LEU A 83 -7.20 -6.72 5.55
CA LEU A 83 -8.58 -6.37 5.20
C LEU A 83 -8.91 -6.96 3.83
N HIS A 84 -9.27 -8.25 3.83
CA HIS A 84 -9.56 -9.01 2.61
C HIS A 84 -10.63 -8.38 1.71
N LYS A 85 -11.64 -7.72 2.30
CA LYS A 85 -12.71 -7.05 1.54
C LYS A 85 -12.21 -5.85 0.72
N SER A 86 -11.09 -5.28 1.14
CA SER A 86 -10.48 -4.09 0.52
C SER A 86 -9.14 -4.40 -0.13
N ASP A 87 -8.72 -5.68 -0.16
CA ASP A 87 -7.43 -6.13 -0.70
C ASP A 87 -6.21 -5.36 -0.13
N LEU A 88 -6.24 -5.08 1.18
CA LEU A 88 -5.14 -4.40 1.89
C LEU A 88 -4.44 -5.31 2.89
N LEU A 89 -3.11 -5.22 2.92
CA LEU A 89 -2.23 -5.89 3.88
C LEU A 89 -1.31 -4.88 4.57
N LEU A 90 -1.22 -4.95 5.89
CA LEU A 90 -0.25 -4.22 6.68
C LEU A 90 0.88 -5.16 7.04
N LEU A 91 2.10 -4.82 6.62
CA LEU A 91 3.28 -5.67 6.72
C LEU A 91 4.29 -5.07 7.69
N SER A 92 5.01 -5.93 8.41
CA SER A 92 6.15 -5.53 9.24
C SER A 92 7.47 -5.89 8.55
N THR A 93 8.46 -5.03 8.70
CA THR A 93 9.83 -5.24 8.21
C THR A 93 10.79 -4.45 9.08
N THR A 94 12.03 -4.90 9.18
CA THR A 94 13.13 -4.13 9.79
C THR A 94 13.92 -3.48 8.68
N THR A 95 13.99 -2.14 8.67
CA THR A 95 14.81 -1.41 7.70
C THR A 95 16.07 -0.85 8.35
N PRO A 96 17.20 -0.85 7.63
CA PRO A 96 18.45 -0.29 8.15
C PRO A 96 18.43 1.25 8.23
N SER A 97 17.55 1.90 7.47
CA SER A 97 17.38 3.35 7.44
C SER A 97 15.89 3.75 7.52
N PRO A 98 15.57 4.96 8.01
CA PRO A 98 14.21 5.50 7.95
C PRO A 98 13.73 5.58 6.50
N LEU A 99 12.54 5.08 6.23
CA LEU A 99 11.92 5.17 4.91
C LEU A 99 11.29 6.54 4.72
N ARG A 100 11.38 7.09 3.51
CA ARG A 100 10.57 8.24 3.12
C ARG A 100 9.12 7.79 2.99
N THR A 101 8.22 8.55 3.58
CA THR A 101 6.81 8.22 3.65
C THR A 101 5.95 9.39 3.21
N LEU A 102 4.75 9.07 2.75
CA LEU A 102 3.73 10.04 2.38
C LEU A 102 2.69 10.14 3.50
N PRO A 103 2.24 11.35 3.86
CA PRO A 103 1.18 11.49 4.84
C PRO A 103 -0.10 10.85 4.32
N VAL A 104 -0.92 10.25 5.20
CA VAL A 104 -2.21 9.66 4.82
C VAL A 104 -3.34 10.59 5.22
N SER A 105 -4.21 10.95 4.27
CA SER A 105 -5.38 11.78 4.56
C SER A 105 -6.44 10.96 5.32
N PRO A 106 -6.95 11.47 6.46
CA PRO A 106 -8.08 10.85 7.16
C PRO A 106 -9.43 11.16 6.51
N TYR A 107 -9.45 12.07 5.54
CA TYR A 107 -10.68 12.51 4.87
C TYR A 107 -10.71 12.01 3.42
N PRO A 108 -11.82 11.42 2.97
CA PRO A 108 -12.00 11.03 1.58
C PRO A 108 -11.89 12.25 0.66
N ALA A 109 -11.15 12.10 -0.44
CA ALA A 109 -11.07 13.14 -1.47
C ALA A 109 -12.44 13.34 -2.14
N GLN A 110 -12.76 14.57 -2.52
CA GLN A 110 -14.03 14.85 -3.19
C GLN A 110 -13.98 14.43 -4.66
N PRO A 111 -15.11 14.02 -5.27
CA PRO A 111 -15.18 13.89 -6.71
C PRO A 111 -14.73 15.18 -7.40
N GLY A 112 -13.90 15.05 -8.44
CA GLY A 112 -13.25 16.18 -9.10
C GLY A 112 -11.90 16.58 -8.49
N THR A 113 -11.51 16.05 -7.32
CA THR A 113 -10.18 16.30 -6.74
C THR A 113 -9.08 15.82 -7.70
N ARG A 114 -8.10 16.70 -7.91
CA ARG A 114 -6.89 16.45 -8.70
C ARG A 114 -5.96 15.55 -7.89
N VAL A 115 -5.48 14.47 -8.54
CA VAL A 115 -4.62 13.48 -7.89
C VAL A 115 -3.41 13.17 -8.76
N ARG A 116 -2.37 12.62 -8.15
CA ARG A 116 -1.32 11.91 -8.87
C ARG A 116 -1.28 10.44 -8.46
N ALA A 117 -0.99 9.58 -9.41
CA ALA A 117 -0.89 8.15 -9.21
C ALA A 117 0.44 7.64 -9.74
N HIS A 118 1.10 6.76 -8.99
CA HIS A 118 2.39 6.20 -9.37
C HIS A 118 2.21 4.97 -10.25
N PHE A 119 2.32 5.15 -11.56
CA PHE A 119 2.15 4.09 -12.54
C PHE A 119 3.44 3.34 -12.75
N VAL A 120 3.31 2.02 -12.93
CA VAL A 120 4.42 1.11 -13.19
C VAL A 120 4.12 0.28 -14.43
N SER A 121 5.12 0.11 -15.29
CA SER A 121 5.03 -0.74 -16.48
C SER A 121 6.20 -1.74 -16.52
N HIS A 122 5.89 -2.97 -16.90
CA HIS A 122 6.90 -4.00 -17.15
C HIS A 122 7.56 -3.87 -18.52
N ASN A 123 6.86 -3.25 -19.47
CA ASN A 123 7.37 -3.02 -20.81
C ASN A 123 7.86 -1.57 -20.90
N ALA A 124 8.92 -1.37 -21.68
CA ALA A 124 9.33 -0.03 -22.07
C ALA A 124 8.13 0.69 -22.71
N PRO A 125 7.71 1.85 -22.16
CA PRO A 125 6.58 2.58 -22.69
C PRO A 125 6.92 3.09 -24.09
N LYS A 126 5.93 3.08 -25.00
CA LYS A 126 6.12 3.49 -26.40
C LYS A 126 6.52 4.97 -26.50
N GLU A 127 5.96 5.78 -25.59
CA GLU A 127 6.28 7.18 -25.40
C GLU A 127 7.03 7.30 -24.07
N MET A 128 8.24 7.84 -24.12
CA MET A 128 9.10 7.96 -22.93
C MET A 128 8.76 9.18 -22.06
N ASP A 129 7.76 9.99 -22.43
CA ASP A 129 7.46 11.23 -21.73
C ASP A 129 7.02 10.99 -20.27
N GLY A 130 7.85 11.47 -19.35
CA GLY A 130 7.71 11.31 -17.89
C GLY A 130 7.99 9.91 -17.34
N TRP A 131 8.34 8.93 -18.18
CA TRP A 131 8.69 7.58 -17.72
C TRP A 131 10.18 7.45 -17.44
N GLU A 132 10.51 6.91 -16.28
CA GLU A 132 11.89 6.65 -15.87
C GLU A 132 12.14 5.16 -15.63
N PRO A 133 13.37 4.66 -15.90
CA PRO A 133 13.77 3.33 -15.48
C PRO A 133 13.61 3.17 -13.97
N TRP A 134 13.05 2.03 -13.58
CA TRP A 134 12.78 1.67 -12.20
C TRP A 134 13.41 0.31 -11.86
N ILE A 135 13.03 -0.26 -10.72
CA ILE A 135 13.57 -1.51 -10.19
C ILE A 135 13.34 -2.67 -11.18
N ASN A 136 14.37 -3.49 -11.39
CA ASN A 136 14.32 -4.74 -12.16
C ASN A 136 13.81 -4.56 -13.61
N GLY A 137 14.27 -3.50 -14.28
CA GLY A 137 13.93 -3.23 -15.68
C GLY A 137 12.48 -2.78 -15.93
N THR A 138 11.73 -2.50 -14.87
CA THR A 138 10.43 -1.84 -14.97
C THR A 138 10.60 -0.34 -15.21
N TRP A 139 9.49 0.32 -15.53
CA TRP A 139 9.41 1.75 -15.74
C TRP A 139 8.37 2.33 -14.80
N ALA A 140 8.61 3.54 -14.30
CA ALA A 140 7.71 4.24 -13.41
C ALA A 140 7.42 5.65 -13.91
N LYS A 141 6.24 6.17 -13.59
CA LYS A 141 5.84 7.55 -13.86
C LYS A 141 4.80 8.00 -12.84
N TRP A 142 4.89 9.26 -12.41
CA TRP A 142 3.76 9.92 -11.77
C TRP A 142 2.82 10.47 -12.82
N GLU A 143 1.59 9.96 -12.84
CA GLU A 143 0.56 10.37 -13.78
C GLU A 143 -0.47 11.25 -13.09
N THR A 144 -0.85 12.34 -13.75
CA THR A 144 -1.89 13.24 -13.28
C THR A 144 -3.27 12.64 -13.53
N GLY A 145 -4.16 12.79 -12.56
CA GLY A 145 -5.47 12.20 -12.58
C GLY A 145 -6.55 13.00 -11.87
N THR A 146 -7.73 12.38 -11.75
CA THR A 146 -8.88 12.97 -11.08
C THR A 146 -9.71 11.88 -10.40
N VAL A 147 -10.15 12.14 -9.17
CA VAL A 147 -11.16 11.32 -8.49
C VAL A 147 -12.50 11.50 -9.19
N LEU A 148 -13.15 10.40 -9.55
CA LEU A 148 -14.43 10.42 -10.25
C LEU A 148 -15.61 10.23 -9.31
N GLY A 149 -15.44 9.46 -8.25
CA GLY A 149 -16.51 9.14 -7.31
C GLY A 149 -16.22 7.86 -6.55
N TYR A 150 -17.23 7.37 -5.83
CA TYR A 150 -17.10 6.22 -4.95
C TYR A 150 -18.23 5.23 -5.16
N ARG A 151 -17.96 3.97 -4.78
CA ARG A 151 -18.95 2.91 -4.71
C ARG A 151 -18.92 2.23 -3.35
N ASP A 152 -20.07 1.76 -2.90
CA ASP A 152 -20.18 0.88 -1.74
C ASP A 152 -19.80 -0.58 -2.09
N PHE A 153 -19.88 -1.48 -1.11
CA PHE A 153 -19.62 -2.91 -1.30
C PHE A 153 -20.62 -3.59 -2.26
N ALA A 154 -21.81 -3.02 -2.42
CA ALA A 154 -22.82 -3.49 -3.36
C ALA A 154 -22.63 -2.91 -4.78
N GLY A 155 -21.66 -2.01 -4.97
CA GLY A 155 -21.40 -1.34 -6.26
C GLY A 155 -22.34 -0.17 -6.54
N ARG A 156 -23.11 0.31 -5.56
CA ARG A 156 -23.96 1.51 -5.68
C ARG A 156 -23.13 2.77 -5.54
N GLU A 157 -23.61 3.89 -6.07
CA GLU A 157 -22.99 5.19 -5.81
C GLU A 157 -22.95 5.49 -4.33
N ALA A 158 -21.81 6.01 -3.90
CA ALA A 158 -21.59 6.46 -2.54
C ALA A 158 -20.99 7.88 -2.57
N GLN A 159 -21.42 8.72 -1.65
CA GLN A 159 -20.97 10.12 -1.58
C GLN A 159 -20.15 10.40 -0.32
N PRO A 160 -18.94 10.98 -0.45
CA PRO A 160 -18.19 11.48 0.69
C PRO A 160 -18.97 12.50 1.52
N GLY A 161 -18.78 12.47 2.84
CA GLY A 161 -19.47 13.38 3.75
C GLY A 161 -20.93 13.01 4.04
N THR A 162 -21.38 11.84 3.59
CA THR A 162 -22.70 11.27 3.91
C THR A 162 -22.55 10.01 4.79
N TYR A 163 -23.66 9.32 5.05
CA TYR A 163 -23.68 8.04 5.77
C TYR A 163 -23.37 6.83 4.88
N ASP A 164 -23.01 7.06 3.61
CA ASP A 164 -22.67 5.98 2.69
C ASP A 164 -21.31 5.35 3.05
N ALA A 165 -21.21 4.03 2.93
CA ALA A 165 -19.94 3.32 3.08
C ALA A 165 -19.10 3.48 1.80
N LEU A 166 -17.94 4.12 1.92
CA LEU A 166 -17.00 4.31 0.82
C LEU A 166 -16.07 3.10 0.71
N SER A 167 -16.51 2.09 -0.03
CA SER A 167 -15.72 0.86 -0.18
C SER A 167 -14.67 0.96 -1.29
N HIS A 168 -14.98 1.74 -2.33
CA HIS A 168 -14.18 1.79 -3.55
C HIS A 168 -14.12 3.20 -4.12
N MET A 169 -12.93 3.60 -4.55
CA MET A 169 -12.66 4.86 -5.22
C MET A 169 -12.49 4.63 -6.73
N LEU A 170 -13.18 5.45 -7.53
CA LEU A 170 -13.00 5.53 -8.97
C LEU A 170 -12.13 6.73 -9.31
N PHE A 171 -11.17 6.55 -10.22
CA PHE A 171 -10.30 7.63 -10.69
C PHE A 171 -9.93 7.45 -12.16
N LYS A 172 -9.39 8.51 -12.76
CA LYS A 172 -8.75 8.48 -14.10
C LYS A 172 -7.37 9.11 -14.04
N PRO A 173 -6.44 8.76 -14.96
CA PRO A 173 -6.56 7.70 -15.97
C PRO A 173 -6.52 6.29 -15.36
N PRO A 174 -6.95 5.25 -16.10
CA PRO A 174 -6.82 3.86 -15.66
C PRO A 174 -5.33 3.47 -15.52
N PRO A 175 -4.91 2.85 -14.39
CA PRO A 175 -3.52 2.49 -14.18
C PRO A 175 -3.04 1.36 -15.10
N THR A 176 -1.74 1.35 -15.38
CA THR A 176 -1.07 0.24 -16.08
C THR A 176 -0.97 -1.00 -15.20
N ALA A 177 -0.93 -2.18 -15.84
CA ALA A 177 -0.69 -3.44 -15.15
C ALA A 177 0.67 -3.41 -14.44
N GLY A 178 0.65 -3.66 -13.13
CA GLY A 178 1.83 -3.56 -12.25
C GLY A 178 1.75 -2.40 -11.24
N SER A 179 0.79 -1.48 -11.39
CA SER A 179 0.62 -0.32 -10.49
C SER A 179 -0.22 -0.62 -9.24
N SER A 180 -0.76 -1.84 -9.10
CA SER A 180 -1.56 -2.24 -7.93
C SER A 180 -0.75 -2.12 -6.64
N GLY A 181 -1.38 -1.66 -5.57
CA GLY A 181 -0.76 -1.32 -4.29
C GLY A 181 -0.07 0.05 -4.27
N GLY A 182 0.06 0.74 -5.42
CA GLY A 182 0.62 2.08 -5.48
C GLY A 182 -0.33 3.14 -4.87
N PRO A 183 0.21 4.24 -4.32
CA PRO A 183 -0.61 5.30 -3.74
C PRO A 183 -1.31 6.14 -4.81
N ILE A 184 -2.49 6.64 -4.45
CA ILE A 184 -3.16 7.76 -5.09
C ILE A 184 -2.99 8.94 -4.12
N VAL A 185 -2.31 10.00 -4.56
CA VAL A 185 -2.05 11.18 -3.74
C VAL A 185 -2.83 12.37 -4.25
N ASP A 186 -3.35 13.18 -3.33
CA ASP A 186 -3.88 14.49 -3.63
C ASP A 186 -2.78 15.40 -4.18
N GLU A 187 -3.03 16.06 -5.30
CA GLU A 187 -2.01 16.83 -6.02
C GLU A 187 -1.58 18.10 -5.27
N GLU A 188 -2.47 18.68 -4.47
CA GLU A 188 -2.24 19.92 -3.72
C GLU A 188 -1.48 19.66 -2.42
N THR A 189 -1.92 18.68 -1.65
CA THR A 189 -1.40 18.38 -0.30
C THR A 189 -0.29 17.34 -0.29
N GLY A 190 -0.19 16.51 -1.33
CA GLY A 190 0.73 15.37 -1.38
C GLY A 190 0.33 14.21 -0.45
N ALA A 191 -0.84 14.27 0.18
CA ALA A 191 -1.33 13.21 1.06
C ALA A 191 -1.94 12.05 0.26
N VAL A 192 -1.76 10.83 0.75
CA VAL A 192 -2.41 9.64 0.21
C VAL A 192 -3.90 9.71 0.49
N VAL A 193 -4.69 9.69 -0.57
CA VAL A 193 -6.16 9.70 -0.54
C VAL A 193 -6.76 8.36 -0.97
N GLY A 194 -5.95 7.47 -1.53
CA GLY A 194 -6.34 6.10 -1.80
C GLY A 194 -5.17 5.19 -2.18
N VAL A 195 -5.47 3.91 -2.36
CA VAL A 195 -4.54 2.88 -2.83
C VAL A 195 -5.10 2.26 -4.10
N MET A 196 -4.29 2.20 -5.16
CA MET A 196 -4.71 1.61 -6.43
C MET A 196 -4.81 0.10 -6.33
N LEU A 197 -5.88 -0.47 -6.88
CA LEU A 197 -6.04 -1.92 -7.03
C LEU A 197 -5.90 -2.33 -8.51
N GLY A 198 -6.34 -1.48 -9.44
CA GLY A 198 -6.22 -1.77 -10.86
C GLY A 198 -7.22 -1.00 -11.69
N THR A 199 -7.78 -1.67 -12.70
CA THR A 199 -8.76 -1.09 -13.61
C THR A 199 -10.07 -1.86 -13.55
N ARG A 200 -11.18 -1.16 -13.77
CA ARG A 200 -12.51 -1.76 -13.83
C ARG A 200 -13.29 -1.14 -14.98
N MET A 201 -14.08 -1.97 -15.66
CA MET A 201 -15.10 -1.50 -16.60
C MET A 201 -16.30 -1.02 -15.78
N ASP A 202 -16.59 0.27 -15.79
CA ASP A 202 -17.69 0.85 -15.00
C ASP A 202 -19.01 0.78 -15.79
N ASN A 203 -19.00 1.25 -17.04
CA ASN A 203 -20.13 1.11 -17.97
C ASN A 203 -19.66 1.16 -19.42
N ARG A 204 -20.42 0.56 -20.36
CA ARG A 204 -20.08 0.54 -21.80
C ARG A 204 -19.88 1.93 -22.42
N VAL A 205 -20.49 2.97 -21.84
CA VAL A 205 -20.41 4.35 -22.32
C VAL A 205 -19.20 5.09 -21.74
N GLU A 206 -18.88 4.86 -20.46
CA GLU A 206 -17.84 5.60 -19.75
C GLU A 206 -16.45 4.94 -19.82
N GLY A 207 -16.39 3.68 -20.25
CA GLY A 207 -15.15 2.95 -20.53
C GLY A 207 -14.43 2.46 -19.27
N MET A 208 -13.11 2.25 -19.43
CA MET A 208 -12.23 1.74 -18.37
C MET A 208 -11.85 2.85 -17.40
N ARG A 209 -12.00 2.59 -16.11
CA ARG A 209 -11.62 3.51 -15.02
C ARG A 209 -10.59 2.86 -14.12
N GLY A 210 -9.81 3.69 -13.43
CA GLY A 210 -9.02 3.27 -12.29
C GLY A 210 -9.91 2.89 -11.12
N TRP A 211 -9.51 1.85 -10.40
CA TRP A 211 -10.20 1.29 -9.24
C TRP A 211 -9.22 1.25 -8.08
N GLY A 212 -9.65 1.74 -6.93
CA GLY A 212 -8.84 1.79 -5.71
C GLY A 212 -9.66 1.72 -4.44
N VAL A 213 -8.96 1.76 -3.31
CA VAL A 213 -9.54 1.82 -1.96
C VAL A 213 -9.33 3.23 -1.41
N PRO A 214 -10.33 3.87 -0.79
CA PRO A 214 -10.13 5.14 -0.11
C PRO A 214 -9.15 5.02 1.06
N ALA A 215 -8.38 6.08 1.31
CA ALA A 215 -7.38 6.10 2.37
C ALA A 215 -7.97 5.92 3.78
N GLU A 216 -9.25 6.21 4.00
CA GLU A 216 -9.90 6.01 5.30
C GLU A 216 -9.86 4.54 5.77
N VAL A 217 -9.90 3.60 4.82
CA VAL A 217 -9.84 2.16 5.10
C VAL A 217 -8.48 1.75 5.66
N ILE A 218 -7.42 2.52 5.40
CA ILE A 218 -6.09 2.29 5.99
C ILE A 218 -6.18 2.41 7.51
N PHE A 219 -7.01 3.33 8.03
CA PHE A 219 -7.16 3.52 9.48
C PHE A 219 -7.89 2.36 10.16
N GLU A 220 -8.73 1.61 9.44
CA GLU A 220 -9.35 0.38 9.93
C GLU A 220 -8.34 -0.76 10.15
N MET A 221 -7.14 -0.67 9.56
CA MET A 221 -6.11 -1.69 9.74
C MET A 221 -5.44 -1.63 11.12
N PHE A 222 -5.62 -0.53 11.86
CA PHE A 222 -4.98 -0.28 13.14
C PHE A 222 -5.98 -0.41 14.29
N SER A 223 -5.55 -1.06 15.38
CA SER A 223 -6.31 -1.06 16.62
C SER A 223 -6.28 0.33 17.26
N LEU A 224 -7.44 0.97 17.39
CA LEU A 224 -7.54 2.24 18.08
C LEU A 224 -7.28 2.05 19.59
N PRO A 225 -6.32 2.79 20.20
CA PRO A 225 -6.06 2.72 21.63
C PRO A 225 -7.34 2.99 22.43
N GLY A 226 -7.74 2.06 23.30
CA GLY A 226 -8.91 2.19 24.18
C GLY A 226 -10.20 1.51 23.70
N LEU A 227 -10.25 0.99 22.47
CA LEU A 227 -11.41 0.27 21.94
C LEU A 227 -11.20 -1.25 22.10
N LYS A 228 -11.57 -1.79 23.27
CA LYS A 228 -11.68 -3.25 23.46
C LYS A 228 -13.01 -3.72 22.86
N LEU A 229 -13.00 -4.11 21.59
CA LEU A 229 -14.12 -4.86 21.02
C LEU A 229 -14.24 -6.19 21.79
N LYS A 230 -15.40 -6.43 22.42
CA LYS A 230 -15.72 -7.74 22.98
C LYS A 230 -15.89 -8.70 21.81
N ASN A 231 -15.04 -9.71 21.72
CA ASN A 231 -15.29 -10.85 20.84
C ASN A 231 -16.56 -11.55 21.34
N ASN A 232 -17.61 -11.54 20.53
CA ASN A 232 -18.75 -12.47 20.67
C ASN A 232 -18.46 -13.73 19.85
#